data_AF-A0A3D5ZJE8-F1
#
_entry.id   AF-A0A3D5ZJE8-F1
#
_cell.length_a   1.000
_cell.length_b   1.000
_cell.length_c   1.000
_cell.angle_alpha   90.00
_cell.angle_beta   90.00
_cell.angle_gamma   90.00
#
_symmetry.space_group_name_H-M   'P 1'
#
loop_
_entity.id
_entity.type
_entity.pdbx_description
1 polymer ?
#
loop_
_entity_poly.entity_id
_entity_poly.type
_entity_poly.pdbx_seq_one_letter_code
_entity_poly.pdbx_strand_id
1 'polypeptide(L)'
;MNNMKLTFAAKSENESFARSVVAAFFAQLNPTVQEIEDIKTAVSEAVTNCIVHGYCGRQEGDVTIECVLDEGEMTATITDFGKGIPDVAKAMEPFFTTQKNGERSGMGFTVMQAFCDDVAVTSREGETVVKLVKKVG
;
A
#
# COMPACT_ATOMS: atom_id res chain seq x y z
N MET A 1 8.00 6.65 19.46
CA MET A 1 6.78 6.86 18.66
C MET A 1 6.71 8.23 17.96
N ASN A 2 6.75 8.25 16.63
CA ASN A 2 6.41 9.39 15.76
C ASN A 2 5.30 8.94 14.78
N ASN A 3 4.48 9.84 14.26
CA ASN A 3 3.45 9.49 13.28
C ASN A 3 3.25 10.57 12.21
N MET A 4 2.70 10.14 11.07
CA MET A 4 2.20 11.04 10.02
C MET A 4 0.89 10.49 9.43
N LYS A 5 0.09 11.41 8.88
CA LYS A 5 -1.10 11.09 8.10
C LYS A 5 -1.08 11.90 6.81
N LEU A 6 -1.32 11.23 5.69
CA LEU A 6 -1.40 11.82 4.37
C LEU A 6 -2.69 11.36 3.69
N THR A 7 -3.46 12.29 3.14
CA THR A 7 -4.65 11.99 2.33
C THR A 7 -4.55 12.73 1.00
N PHE A 8 -4.84 12.02 -0.09
CA PHE A 8 -4.75 12.57 -1.45
C PHE A 8 -5.75 11.89 -2.39
N ALA A 9 -6.14 12.60 -3.45
CA ALA A 9 -7.04 12.07 -4.46
C ALA A 9 -6.46 10.83 -5.15
N ALA A 10 -7.29 9.85 -5.44
CA ALA A 10 -6.95 8.59 -6.11
C ALA A 10 -6.61 8.78 -7.61
N LYS A 11 -5.49 9.44 -7.87
CA LYS A 11 -4.94 9.72 -9.20
C LYS A 11 -3.56 9.09 -9.31
N SER A 12 -3.26 8.47 -10.46
CA SER A 12 -1.97 7.79 -10.68
C SER A 12 -0.75 8.71 -10.55
N GLU A 13 -0.90 10.01 -10.82
CA GLU A 13 0.16 11.01 -10.59
C GLU A 13 0.64 11.04 -9.12
N ASN A 14 -0.27 10.75 -8.17
CA ASN A 14 0.01 10.76 -6.73
C ASN A 14 0.70 9.48 -6.23
N GLU A 15 0.80 8.42 -7.03
CA GLU A 15 1.53 7.19 -6.63
C GLU A 15 2.99 7.51 -6.31
N SER A 16 3.62 8.37 -7.12
CA SER A 16 5.01 8.79 -6.93
C SER A 16 5.22 9.68 -5.73
N PHE A 17 4.26 10.56 -5.49
CA PHE A 17 4.23 11.42 -4.32
C PHE A 17 4.10 10.59 -3.04
N ALA A 18 3.13 9.67 -2.99
CA ALA A 18 2.86 8.83 -1.82
C ALA A 18 4.08 8.02 -1.36
N ARG A 19 4.71 7.26 -2.27
CA ARG A 19 5.90 6.46 -1.92
C ARG A 19 7.08 7.33 -1.49
N SER A 20 7.23 8.54 -2.04
CA SER A 20 8.31 9.45 -1.68
C SER A 20 8.12 10.02 -0.28
N VAL A 21 6.89 10.38 0.10
CA VAL A 21 6.58 10.88 1.45
C VAL A 21 6.78 9.79 2.49
N VAL A 22 6.29 8.57 2.24
CA VAL A 22 6.48 7.44 3.17
C VAL A 22 7.96 7.09 3.31
N ALA A 23 8.73 7.07 2.22
CA ALA A 23 10.17 6.84 2.26
C ALA A 23 10.91 7.90 3.06
N ALA A 24 10.58 9.19 2.86
CA ALA A 24 11.18 10.28 3.61
C ALA A 24 10.85 10.18 5.11
N PHE A 25 9.64 9.74 5.46
CA PHE A 25 9.27 9.51 6.84
C PHE A 25 10.03 8.31 7.45
N PHE A 26 10.10 7.18 6.73
CA PHE A 26 10.82 5.98 7.14
C PHE A 26 12.32 6.21 7.33
N ALA A 27 12.93 7.09 6.54
CA ALA A 27 14.36 7.42 6.60
C ALA A 27 14.83 7.91 7.98
N GLN A 28 13.92 8.42 8.83
CA GLN A 28 14.23 8.80 10.21
C GLN A 28 14.71 7.62 11.08
N LEU A 29 14.41 6.37 10.70
CA LEU A 29 14.89 5.17 11.38
C LEU A 29 16.31 4.75 10.94
N ASN A 30 16.95 5.51 10.05
CA ASN A 30 18.25 5.19 9.42
C ASN A 30 18.29 3.82 8.70
N PRO A 31 17.29 3.46 7.86
CA PRO A 31 17.31 2.25 7.06
C PRO A 31 18.43 2.27 6.01
N THR A 32 18.76 1.09 5.50
CA THR A 32 19.56 0.91 4.28
C THR A 32 18.82 1.40 3.04
N VAL A 33 19.57 1.66 1.97
CA VAL A 33 18.99 2.03 0.67
C VAL A 33 18.04 0.96 0.15
N GLN A 34 18.36 -0.32 0.37
CA GLN A 34 17.51 -1.43 -0.05
C GLN A 34 16.17 -1.42 0.67
N GLU A 35 16.15 -1.24 2.00
CA GLU A 35 14.91 -1.17 2.77
C GLU A 35 14.04 0.03 2.37
N ILE A 36 14.66 1.14 1.97
CA ILE A 36 13.94 2.30 1.41
C ILE A 36 13.27 1.93 0.08
N GLU A 37 13.96 1.23 -0.83
CA GLU A 37 13.38 0.81 -2.11
C GLU A 37 12.29 -0.25 -1.93
N ASP A 38 12.46 -1.17 -0.98
CA ASP A 38 11.46 -2.17 -0.59
C ASP A 38 10.15 -1.49 -0.17
N ILE A 39 10.22 -0.56 0.78
CA ILE A 39 9.01 0.11 1.28
C ILE A 39 8.38 1.02 0.22
N LYS A 40 9.17 1.69 -0.63
CA LYS A 40 8.65 2.47 -1.76
C LYS A 40 7.84 1.58 -2.70
N THR A 41 8.36 0.39 -2.98
CA THR A 41 7.71 -0.57 -3.88
C THR A 41 6.42 -1.09 -3.27
N ALA A 42 6.45 -1.53 -2.01
CA ALA A 42 5.26 -2.02 -1.31
C ALA A 42 4.15 -0.96 -1.20
N VAL A 43 4.51 0.29 -0.86
CA VAL A 43 3.57 1.43 -0.84
C VAL A 43 3.02 1.72 -2.23
N SER A 44 3.86 1.64 -3.27
CA SER A 44 3.41 1.85 -4.65
C SER A 44 2.37 0.81 -5.06
N GLU A 45 2.59 -0.46 -4.72
CA GLU A 45 1.62 -1.53 -4.99
C GLU A 45 0.31 -1.35 -4.22
N ALA A 46 0.38 -0.98 -2.94
CA ALA A 46 -0.82 -0.73 -2.12
C ALA A 46 -1.65 0.45 -2.69
N VAL A 47 -1.02 1.58 -3.01
CA VAL A 47 -1.70 2.76 -3.58
C VAL A 47 -2.23 2.47 -4.98
N THR A 48 -1.48 1.72 -5.80
CA THR A 48 -1.95 1.27 -7.12
C THR A 48 -3.20 0.40 -6.98
N ASN A 49 -3.23 -0.49 -6.00
CA ASN A 49 -4.41 -1.33 -5.74
C ASN A 49 -5.64 -0.50 -5.37
N CYS A 50 -5.48 0.53 -4.53
CA CYS A 50 -6.56 1.46 -4.21
C CYS A 50 -7.13 2.12 -5.48
N ILE A 51 -6.27 2.66 -6.34
CA ILE A 51 -6.68 3.40 -7.56
C ILE A 51 -7.31 2.46 -8.59
N VAL A 52 -6.67 1.33 -8.87
CA VAL A 52 -7.04 0.41 -9.95
C VAL A 52 -8.18 -0.51 -9.55
N HIS A 53 -8.16 -1.05 -8.34
CA HIS A 53 -9.12 -2.06 -7.89
C HIS A 53 -10.20 -1.47 -6.98
N GLY A 54 -9.84 -0.57 -6.06
CA GLY A 54 -10.79 0.12 -5.18
C GLY A 54 -11.70 1.08 -5.96
N TYR A 55 -11.10 2.06 -6.63
CA TYR A 55 -11.82 3.11 -7.36
C TYR A 55 -12.10 2.77 -8.83
N CYS A 56 -11.57 1.66 -9.36
CA CYS A 56 -11.75 1.22 -10.74
C CYS A 56 -11.35 2.28 -11.78
N GLY A 57 -10.30 3.06 -11.52
CA GLY A 57 -9.84 4.12 -12.42
C GLY A 57 -10.73 5.37 -12.43
N ARG A 58 -11.76 5.44 -11.58
CA ARG A 58 -12.48 6.70 -11.32
C ARG A 58 -11.55 7.63 -10.53
N GLN A 59 -11.47 8.90 -10.94
CA GLN A 59 -10.70 9.92 -10.22
C GLN A 59 -11.47 10.52 -9.02
N GLU A 60 -12.51 9.83 -8.57
CA GLU A 60 -13.36 10.21 -7.45
C GLU A 60 -13.05 9.26 -6.30
N GLY A 61 -12.44 9.79 -5.25
CA GLY A 61 -12.03 9.03 -4.07
C GLY A 61 -10.68 9.49 -3.54
N ASP A 62 -10.44 9.24 -2.26
CA ASP A 62 -9.20 9.59 -1.58
C ASP A 62 -8.49 8.33 -1.08
N VAL A 63 -7.17 8.34 -1.13
CA VAL A 63 -6.33 7.35 -0.46
C VAL A 63 -5.76 8.01 0.79
N THR A 64 -5.85 7.31 1.92
CA THR A 64 -5.26 7.75 3.19
C THR A 64 -4.12 6.82 3.57
N ILE A 65 -2.96 7.38 3.92
CA ILE A 65 -1.80 6.67 4.43
C ILE A 65 -1.48 7.19 5.83
N GLU A 66 -1.50 6.30 6.80
CA GLU A 66 -1.11 6.56 8.18
C GLU A 66 0.16 5.78 8.51
N CYS A 67 1.24 6.48 8.86
CA CYS A 67 2.49 5.85 9.25
C CYS A 67 2.80 6.10 10.71
N VAL A 68 3.28 5.06 11.40
CA VAL A 68 3.77 5.12 12.78
C VAL A 68 5.18 4.54 12.80
N LEU A 69 6.12 5.29 13.37
CA LEU A 69 7.48 4.82 13.66
C LEU A 69 7.58 4.50 15.14
N ASP A 70 8.00 3.28 15.47
CA ASP A 70 8.26 2.87 16.84
C ASP A 70 9.33 1.79 16.91
N GLU A 71 10.26 1.90 17.86
CA GLU A 71 11.30 0.89 18.15
C GLU A 71 12.05 0.30 16.93
N GLY A 72 12.37 1.13 15.92
CA GLY A 72 13.08 0.67 14.71
C GLY A 72 12.19 0.01 13.65
N GLU A 73 10.87 0.11 13.81
CA GLU A 73 9.86 -0.40 12.90
C GLU A 73 8.98 0.75 12.39
N MET A 74 8.53 0.63 11.15
CA MET A 74 7.42 1.41 10.62
C MET A 74 6.21 0.52 10.33
N THR A 75 5.07 0.95 10.84
CA THR A 75 3.76 0.48 10.40
C THR A 75 3.17 1.53 9.45
N ALA A 76 2.85 1.16 8.22
CA ALA A 76 2.10 1.97 7.26
C ALA A 76 0.72 1.36 7.02
N THR A 77 -0.35 2.13 7.21
CA THR A 77 -1.74 1.72 6.98
C THR A 77 -2.31 2.53 5.84
N ILE A 78 -2.61 1.86 4.72
CA ILE A 78 -3.14 2.45 3.49
C ILE A 78 -4.61 2.08 3.39
N THR A 79 -5.48 3.08 3.30
CA THR A 79 -6.93 2.92 3.25
C THR A 79 -7.51 3.58 2.01
N ASP A 80 -8.39 2.85 1.33
CA ASP A 80 -9.32 3.40 0.34
C ASP A 80 -10.77 3.14 0.73
N PHE A 81 -11.66 3.97 0.20
CA PHE A 81 -13.11 3.87 0.35
C PHE A 81 -13.77 3.46 -0.97
N GLY A 82 -13.09 2.60 -1.72
CA GLY A 82 -13.55 2.05 -2.99
C GLY A 82 -14.55 0.91 -2.81
N LYS A 83 -14.69 0.07 -3.83
CA LYS A 83 -15.70 -1.02 -3.80
C LYS A 83 -15.43 -2.13 -2.77
N GLY A 84 -14.22 -2.22 -2.22
CA GLY A 84 -13.79 -3.32 -1.36
C GLY A 84 -13.40 -4.61 -2.10
N ILE A 85 -13.00 -5.61 -1.32
CA ILE A 85 -12.56 -6.93 -1.76
C ILE A 85 -13.47 -7.98 -1.09
N PRO A 86 -14.35 -8.66 -1.86
CA PRO A 86 -15.29 -9.65 -1.29
C PRO A 86 -14.61 -10.88 -0.67
N ASP A 87 -13.48 -11.30 -1.25
CA ASP A 87 -12.70 -12.44 -0.80
C ASP A 87 -11.22 -12.05 -0.76
N VAL A 88 -10.78 -11.59 0.41
CA VAL A 88 -9.40 -11.13 0.64
C VAL A 88 -8.41 -12.30 0.50
N ALA A 89 -8.76 -13.48 1.01
CA ALA A 89 -7.88 -14.65 0.95
C ALA A 89 -7.56 -15.00 -0.51
N LYS A 90 -8.58 -15.03 -1.36
CA LYS A 90 -8.40 -15.24 -2.80
C LYS A 90 -7.65 -14.09 -3.47
N ALA A 91 -7.92 -12.84 -3.08
CA ALA A 91 -7.23 -11.69 -3.65
C ALA A 91 -5.72 -11.69 -3.41
N MET A 92 -5.29 -12.30 -2.29
CA MET A 92 -3.88 -12.45 -1.92
C MET A 92 -3.21 -13.66 -2.58
N GLU A 93 -3.93 -14.49 -3.34
CA GLU A 93 -3.31 -15.57 -4.12
C GLU A 93 -2.42 -14.99 -5.24
N PRO A 94 -1.20 -15.50 -5.44
CA PRO A 94 -0.34 -15.05 -6.53
C PRO A 94 -1.02 -15.15 -7.89
N PHE A 95 -0.82 -14.13 -8.73
CA PHE A 95 -1.39 -14.01 -10.08
C PHE A 95 -2.91 -13.82 -10.15
N PHE A 96 -3.60 -13.68 -9.02
CA PHE A 96 -5.02 -13.34 -9.02
C PHE A 96 -5.22 -11.85 -9.37
N THR A 97 -6.17 -11.58 -10.28
CA THR A 97 -6.56 -10.21 -10.61
C THR A 97 -8.01 -10.15 -11.07
N THR A 98 -8.70 -9.06 -10.75
CA THR A 98 -10.03 -8.76 -11.29
C THR A 98 -9.97 -8.11 -12.68
N GLN A 99 -8.80 -7.64 -13.12
CA GLN A 99 -8.58 -7.02 -14.43
C GLN A 99 -8.27 -8.10 -15.48
N LYS A 100 -9.23 -8.39 -16.36
CA LYS A 100 -9.11 -9.48 -17.35
C LYS A 100 -8.41 -9.09 -18.66
N ASN A 101 -8.03 -7.82 -18.82
CA ASN A 101 -7.39 -7.31 -20.03
C ASN A 101 -5.89 -7.68 -20.15
N GLY A 102 -5.32 -8.33 -19.13
CA GLY A 102 -3.92 -8.80 -19.15
C GLY A 102 -2.88 -7.73 -18.80
N GLU A 103 -3.30 -6.50 -18.50
CA GLU A 103 -2.37 -5.41 -18.15
C GLU A 103 -1.79 -5.53 -16.74
N ARG A 104 -2.40 -6.36 -15.88
CA ARG A 104 -2.00 -6.54 -14.48
C ARG A 104 -1.65 -7.99 -14.20
N SER A 105 -0.46 -8.19 -13.64
CA SER A 105 0.09 -9.51 -13.33
C SER A 105 -0.57 -10.22 -12.15
N GLY A 106 -1.32 -9.50 -11.30
CA GLY A 106 -1.85 -10.06 -10.06
C GLY A 106 -0.79 -10.30 -8.99
N MET A 107 0.33 -9.57 -9.04
CA MET A 107 1.48 -9.77 -8.15
C MET A 107 1.58 -8.75 -7.01
N GLY A 108 0.70 -7.75 -6.92
CA GLY A 108 0.87 -6.64 -5.98
C GLY A 108 0.99 -7.07 -4.52
N PHE A 109 0.11 -7.98 -4.06
CA PHE A 109 0.22 -8.51 -2.68
C PHE A 109 1.46 -9.38 -2.48
N THR A 110 1.84 -10.20 -3.46
CA THR A 110 3.09 -10.98 -3.42
C THR A 110 4.32 -10.07 -3.28
N VAL A 111 4.33 -8.95 -4.00
CA VAL A 111 5.39 -7.94 -3.92
C VAL A 111 5.44 -7.30 -2.54
N MET A 112 4.27 -6.90 -1.99
CA MET A 112 4.20 -6.38 -0.62
C MET A 112 4.72 -7.40 0.41
N GLN A 113 4.32 -8.67 0.29
CA GLN A 113 4.76 -9.75 1.19
C GLN A 113 6.26 -10.07 1.06
N ALA A 114 6.86 -9.85 -0.10
CA ALA A 114 8.28 -10.05 -0.31
C ALA A 114 9.14 -8.91 0.28
N PHE A 115 8.60 -7.70 0.33
CA PHE A 115 9.33 -6.49 0.73
C PHE A 115 9.00 -5.98 2.14
N CYS A 116 7.97 -6.50 2.79
CA CYS A 116 7.59 -6.17 4.16
C CYS A 116 7.70 -7.39 5.08
N ASP A 117 7.95 -7.14 6.36
CA ASP A 117 8.02 -8.19 7.39
C ASP A 117 6.65 -8.76 7.74
N ASP A 118 5.61 -7.92 7.66
CA ASP A 118 4.21 -8.34 7.84
C ASP A 118 3.29 -7.54 6.92
N VAL A 119 2.24 -8.20 6.43
CA VAL A 119 1.21 -7.64 5.57
C VAL A 119 -0.15 -8.16 6.01
N ALA A 120 -1.02 -7.27 6.46
CA ALA A 120 -2.39 -7.59 6.79
C ALA A 120 -3.35 -6.81 5.89
N VAL A 121 -4.35 -7.50 5.35
CA VAL A 121 -5.39 -6.90 4.50
C VAL A 121 -6.74 -7.16 5.14
N THR A 122 -7.52 -6.10 5.31
CA THR A 122 -8.92 -6.20 5.73
C THR A 122 -9.77 -5.42 4.76
N SER A 123 -10.94 -5.94 4.43
CA SER A 123 -11.83 -5.26 3.49
C SER A 123 -13.28 -5.60 3.78
N ARG A 124 -14.14 -4.62 3.48
CA ARG A 124 -15.59 -4.73 3.45
C ARG A 124 -16.10 -3.93 2.26
N GLU A 125 -17.38 -4.06 1.95
CA GLU A 125 -18.00 -3.21 0.94
C GLU A 125 -17.79 -1.73 1.32
N GLY A 126 -17.25 -0.95 0.38
CA GLY A 126 -16.97 0.47 0.60
C GLY A 126 -15.61 0.80 1.24
N GLU A 127 -14.77 -0.19 1.60
CA GLU A 127 -13.50 0.08 2.27
C GLU A 127 -12.47 -1.07 2.13
N THR A 128 -11.21 -0.72 1.86
CA THR A 128 -10.08 -1.64 1.94
C THR A 128 -8.96 -1.01 2.76
N VAL A 129 -8.38 -1.79 3.66
CA VAL A 129 -7.25 -1.38 4.50
C VAL A 129 -6.11 -2.39 4.33
N VAL A 130 -4.95 -1.89 3.92
CA VAL A 130 -3.69 -2.64 3.84
C VAL A 130 -2.74 -2.10 4.90
N LYS A 131 -2.30 -2.96 5.81
CA LYS A 131 -1.28 -2.67 6.81
C LYS A 131 0.03 -3.33 6.39
N LEU A 132 1.08 -2.54 6.28
CA LEU A 132 2.45 -2.95 5.99
C LEU A 132 3.32 -2.69 7.20
N VAL A 133 4.14 -3.67 7.58
CA VAL A 133 5.14 -3.52 8.64
C VAL A 133 6.53 -3.73 8.05
N LYS A 134 7.44 -2.80 8.31
CA LYS A 134 8.84 -2.88 7.88
C LYS A 134 9.76 -2.52 9.03
N LYS A 135 10.68 -3.42 9.36
CA LYS A 135 11.74 -3.23 10.36
C LYS A 135 13.01 -2.72 9.70
N VAL A 136 13.83 -2.02 10.49
CA VAL A 136 15.21 -1.69 10.14
C VAL A 136 16.14 -2.70 10.80
N GLY A 137 17.03 -3.34 10.03
CA GLY A 137 17.94 -4.36 10.58
C GLY A 137 19.06 -4.79 9.66
#